data_AF-A0A7K4H9R7-F1
#
_entry.id   AF-A0A7K4H9R7-F1
#
_cell.length_a   1.000
_cell.length_b   1.000
_cell.length_c   1.000
_cell.angle_alpha   90.00
_cell.angle_beta   90.00
_cell.angle_gamma   90.00
#
_symmetry.space_group_name_H-M   'P 1'
#
loop_
_entity.id
_entity.type
_entity.pdbx_description
1 polymer ?
#
loop_
_entity_poly.entity_id
_entity_poly.type
_entity_poly.pdbx_seq_one_letter_code
_entity_poly.pdbx_strand_id
1 'polypeptide(L)'
;MNIQKEGIVYTPENITNFISKTTIEKFLLEKLNDKFSTKINSYNKLFEKYIQKDINGQVLIDISITKSDKEKFEYIFKVLKSLTVLDPAAGSGHFVVAALKIIEEYYFKLRNLGIHNWSSYKIREYIISNSLFGVDIENEAIEITKQRLILALSDLIENKNDLKAFPNIGSNYKVGNAIIGFIRQSEILNPYNADLNDCFYEEIKSVFLTHKDLKKIESTEKEKKGILINLKPFHWFHEFPDIIEKGGFDIIIENPPYISNKQLSPLEKAIYQNRYETPKGLLNTFGIFIERSIELCHSSSILSFIVHKNIIRSNNYNLLRKHLLEHTTIEEIIDVGGGAFQSVTAETVIIVLATKIPPEDHKILIKTN
;
A
#
# COMPACT_ATOMS: atom_id res chain seq x y z
N MET A 1 -23.02 -12.77 -13.44
CA MET A 1 -21.54 -12.75 -13.39
C MET A 1 -21.14 -13.19 -11.99
N ASN A 2 -20.44 -14.32 -11.86
CA ASN A 2 -20.02 -14.87 -10.56
C ASN A 2 -18.73 -14.18 -10.09
N ILE A 3 -18.88 -13.10 -9.31
CA ILE A 3 -17.83 -12.25 -8.75
C ILE A 3 -16.81 -13.04 -7.88
N GLN A 4 -17.18 -14.22 -7.39
CA GLN A 4 -16.31 -15.08 -6.56
C GLN A 4 -15.18 -15.79 -7.31
N LYS A 5 -15.20 -15.88 -8.66
CA LYS A 5 -14.13 -16.58 -9.39
C LYS A 5 -12.85 -15.76 -9.57
N GLU A 6 -12.90 -14.44 -9.38
CA GLU A 6 -11.79 -13.52 -9.70
C GLU A 6 -11.07 -12.96 -8.47
N GLY A 7 -11.47 -13.32 -7.25
CA GLY A 7 -10.83 -12.78 -6.03
C GLY A 7 -11.06 -11.27 -5.81
N ILE A 8 -11.92 -10.63 -6.60
CA ILE A 8 -12.29 -9.23 -6.48
C ILE A 8 -13.19 -9.07 -5.25
N VAL A 9 -12.61 -8.59 -4.14
CA VAL A 9 -13.34 -8.34 -2.90
C VAL A 9 -13.45 -6.83 -2.68
N TYR A 10 -14.69 -6.34 -2.69
CA TYR A 10 -14.98 -4.95 -2.33
C TYR A 10 -14.75 -4.74 -0.83
N THR A 11 -13.93 -3.76 -0.48
CA THR A 11 -13.69 -3.36 0.92
C THR A 11 -14.61 -2.19 1.26
N PRO A 12 -15.50 -2.32 2.27
CA PRO A 12 -16.40 -1.24 2.71
C PRO A 12 -15.66 0.05 3.05
N GLU A 13 -16.28 1.19 2.72
CA GLU A 13 -15.68 2.51 2.90
C GLU A 13 -15.29 2.81 4.36
N ASN A 14 -16.09 2.37 5.33
CA ASN A 14 -15.76 2.54 6.75
C ASN A 14 -14.45 1.81 7.13
N ILE A 15 -14.21 0.63 6.53
CA ILE A 15 -12.99 -0.15 6.78
C ILE A 15 -11.80 0.50 6.07
N THR A 16 -11.92 0.85 4.79
CA THR A 16 -10.81 1.50 4.07
C THR A 16 -10.43 2.81 4.70
N ASN A 17 -11.39 3.65 5.09
CA ASN A 17 -11.14 4.90 5.80
C ASN A 17 -10.47 4.65 7.16
N PHE A 18 -10.93 3.65 7.92
CA PHE A 18 -10.35 3.33 9.22
C PHE A 18 -8.89 2.89 9.11
N ILE A 19 -8.59 1.96 8.20
CA ILE A 19 -7.23 1.46 7.97
C ILE A 19 -6.34 2.60 7.46
N SER A 20 -6.77 3.33 6.41
CA SER A 20 -5.98 4.44 5.87
C SER A 20 -5.70 5.51 6.92
N LYS A 21 -6.70 5.88 7.72
CA LYS A 21 -6.54 6.85 8.81
C LYS A 21 -5.53 6.36 9.84
N THR A 22 -5.70 5.15 10.37
CA THR A 22 -4.83 4.57 11.40
C THR A 22 -3.37 4.54 10.93
N THR A 23 -3.16 4.14 9.67
CA THR A 23 -1.82 3.99 9.07
C THR A 23 -1.14 5.33 8.84
N ILE A 24 -1.85 6.29 8.23
CA ILE A 24 -1.32 7.62 7.93
C ILE A 24 -1.07 8.41 9.22
N GLU A 25 -1.99 8.35 10.19
CA GLU A 25 -1.80 8.99 11.50
C GLU A 25 -0.57 8.43 12.22
N LYS A 26 -0.39 7.10 12.22
CA LYS A 26 0.77 6.47 12.85
C LYS A 26 2.07 6.92 12.19
N PHE A 27 2.17 6.85 10.86
CA PHE A 27 3.36 7.30 10.14
C PHE A 27 3.72 8.76 10.46
N LEU A 28 2.74 9.65 10.37
CA LEU A 28 2.97 11.06 10.64
C LEU A 28 3.39 11.30 12.11
N LEU A 29 2.85 10.53 13.07
CA LEU A 29 3.17 10.69 14.50
C LEU A 29 4.59 10.26 14.77
N GLU A 30 5.03 9.16 14.15
CA GLU A 30 6.39 8.68 14.27
C GLU A 30 7.37 9.73 13.72
N LYS A 31 7.15 10.25 12.52
CA LYS A 31 7.99 11.33 11.96
C LYS A 31 8.06 12.55 12.89
N LEU A 32 6.91 12.96 13.43
CA LEU A 32 6.85 14.11 14.34
C LEU A 32 7.60 13.83 15.65
N ASN A 33 7.36 12.68 16.26
CA ASN A 33 7.98 12.29 17.52
C ASN A 33 9.49 12.12 17.38
N ASP A 34 9.96 11.52 16.29
CA ASP A 34 11.39 11.37 16.00
C ASP A 34 12.05 12.75 15.81
N LYS A 35 11.41 13.65 15.05
CA LYS A 35 11.97 14.97 14.75
C LYS A 35 12.09 15.88 15.97
N PHE A 36 11.09 15.85 16.86
CA PHE A 36 10.99 16.76 18.00
C PHE A 36 11.26 16.08 19.35
N SER A 37 11.62 14.78 19.35
CA SER A 37 11.83 13.97 20.56
C SER A 37 10.61 14.03 21.51
N THR A 38 9.40 13.96 20.94
CA THR A 38 8.14 14.01 21.70
C THR A 38 7.53 12.63 21.89
N LYS A 39 6.52 12.53 22.77
CA LYS A 39 5.69 11.33 22.96
C LYS A 39 4.22 11.63 22.70
N ILE A 40 3.93 12.23 21.55
CA ILE A 40 2.56 12.53 21.14
C ILE A 40 1.90 11.21 20.74
N ASN A 41 0.80 10.88 21.43
CA ASN A 41 0.07 9.64 21.26
C ASN A 41 -1.22 9.79 20.44
N SER A 42 -1.57 11.01 20.02
CA SER A 42 -2.76 11.27 19.23
C SER A 42 -2.56 12.49 18.34
N TYR A 43 -2.78 12.31 17.04
CA TYR A 43 -2.75 13.40 16.08
C TYR A 43 -3.86 14.42 16.33
N ASN A 44 -5.05 13.92 16.67
CA ASN A 44 -6.22 14.78 16.88
C ASN A 44 -5.98 15.76 18.03
N LYS A 45 -5.35 15.33 19.13
CA LYS A 45 -4.98 16.21 20.25
C LYS A 45 -4.10 17.40 19.83
N LEU A 46 -3.25 17.24 18.81
CA LEU A 46 -2.40 18.33 18.32
C LEU A 46 -3.23 19.44 17.66
N PHE A 47 -4.27 19.05 16.90
CA PHE A 47 -5.15 19.98 16.20
C PHE A 47 -6.31 20.48 17.07
N GLU A 48 -6.85 19.66 17.97
CA GLU A 48 -7.99 19.99 18.86
C GLU A 48 -7.73 21.21 19.75
N LYS A 49 -6.46 21.47 20.08
CA LYS A 49 -6.04 22.69 20.78
C LYS A 49 -6.42 23.96 20.01
N TYR A 50 -6.42 23.89 18.68
CA TYR A 50 -6.55 25.05 17.78
C TYR A 50 -7.79 25.01 16.89
N ILE A 51 -8.35 23.82 16.65
CA ILE A 51 -9.50 23.61 15.76
C ILE A 51 -10.58 22.94 16.59
N GLN A 52 -11.61 23.72 16.94
CA GLN A 52 -12.74 23.27 17.75
C GLN A 52 -14.01 23.35 16.93
N LYS A 53 -15.03 22.58 17.33
CA LYS A 53 -16.38 22.73 16.81
C LYS A 53 -17.26 23.31 17.89
N ASP A 54 -18.05 24.32 17.56
CA ASP A 54 -19.08 24.82 18.46
C ASP A 54 -20.27 23.83 18.57
N ILE A 55 -21.24 24.16 19.42
CA ILE A 55 -22.47 23.38 19.62
C ILE A 55 -23.30 23.17 18.35
N ASN A 56 -23.10 23.99 17.32
CA ASN A 56 -23.79 23.95 16.03
C ASN A 56 -22.93 23.28 14.93
N GLY A 57 -21.74 22.82 15.27
CA GLY A 57 -20.79 22.21 14.33
C GLY A 57 -19.96 23.20 13.52
N GLN A 58 -20.02 24.50 13.80
CA GLN A 58 -19.15 25.51 13.17
C GLN A 58 -17.72 25.35 13.65
N VAL A 59 -16.75 25.45 12.74
CA VAL A 59 -15.33 25.30 13.05
C VAL A 59 -14.78 26.61 13.57
N LEU A 60 -14.34 26.60 14.83
CA LEU A 60 -13.62 27.68 15.49
C LEU A 60 -12.12 27.42 15.38
N ILE A 61 -11.37 28.40 14.88
CA ILE A 61 -9.93 28.30 14.68
C ILE A 61 -9.22 29.33 15.58
N ASP A 62 -8.38 28.86 16.49
CA ASP A 62 -7.44 29.72 17.22
C ASP A 62 -6.15 29.91 16.41
N ILE A 63 -5.98 31.11 15.89
CA ILE A 63 -4.83 31.51 15.06
C ILE A 63 -3.61 31.83 15.95
N SER A 64 -3.78 31.88 17.28
CA SER A 64 -2.71 32.15 18.27
C SER A 64 -1.82 30.92 18.50
N ILE A 65 -1.29 30.36 17.42
CA ILE A 65 -0.44 29.18 17.44
C ILE A 65 0.89 29.55 18.08
N THR A 66 1.35 28.73 19.04
CA THR A 66 2.65 28.94 19.67
C THR A 66 3.76 28.73 18.63
N LYS A 67 4.90 29.41 18.78
CA LYS A 67 6.04 29.23 17.86
C LYS A 67 6.44 27.75 17.73
N SER A 68 6.48 27.03 18.85
CA SER A 68 6.81 25.60 18.88
C SER A 68 5.80 24.73 18.13
N ASP A 69 4.49 25.00 18.26
CA ASP A 69 3.47 24.21 17.56
C ASP A 69 3.43 24.56 16.07
N LYS A 70 3.71 25.82 15.70
CA LYS A 70 3.87 26.23 14.30
C LYS A 70 5.00 25.46 13.61
N GLU A 71 6.16 25.33 14.24
CA GLU A 71 7.29 24.54 13.72
C GLU A 71 6.92 23.06 13.49
N LYS A 72 6.11 22.48 14.39
CA LYS A 72 5.58 21.11 14.22
C LYS A 72 4.66 21.02 13.01
N PHE A 73 3.73 21.95 12.85
CA PHE A 73 2.81 21.95 11.71
C PHE A 73 3.52 22.20 10.36
N GLU A 74 4.52 23.07 10.32
CA GLU A 74 5.37 23.28 9.14
C GLU A 74 6.16 22.01 8.79
N TYR A 75 6.66 21.28 9.79
CA TYR A 75 7.30 19.99 9.57
C TYR A 75 6.32 18.95 9.03
N ILE A 76 5.10 18.87 9.57
CA ILE A 76 4.05 17.97 9.06
C ILE A 76 3.72 18.29 7.60
N PHE A 77 3.58 19.58 7.27
CA PHE A 77 3.37 20.00 5.88
C PHE A 77 4.51 19.54 4.97
N LYS A 78 5.77 19.62 5.43
CA LYS A 78 6.92 19.08 4.69
C LYS A 78 6.83 17.57 4.50
N VAL A 79 6.46 16.82 5.54
CA VAL A 79 6.30 15.36 5.47
C VAL A 79 5.19 14.97 4.49
N LEU A 80 4.02 15.61 4.56
CA LEU A 80 2.91 15.38 3.63
C LEU A 80 3.27 15.64 2.17
N LYS A 81 4.18 16.60 1.92
CA LYS A 81 4.63 16.91 0.55
C LYS A 81 5.53 15.84 -0.06
N SER A 82 6.25 15.07 0.76
CA SER A 82 7.12 13.97 0.32
C SER A 82 6.53 12.59 0.53
N LEU A 83 5.35 12.50 1.17
CA LEU A 83 4.69 11.25 1.51
C LEU A 83 4.33 10.44 0.27
N THR A 84 4.65 9.15 0.28
CA THR A 84 4.30 8.17 -0.75
C THR A 84 3.46 7.02 -0.16
N VAL A 85 2.26 6.81 -0.71
CA VAL A 85 1.31 5.78 -0.28
C VAL A 85 1.00 4.85 -1.46
N LEU A 86 1.26 3.56 -1.27
CA LEU A 86 1.04 2.53 -2.28
C LEU A 86 -0.09 1.57 -1.88
N ASP A 87 -0.90 1.21 -2.88
CA ASP A 87 -1.72 0.00 -2.88
C ASP A 87 -1.24 -0.93 -4.02
N PRO A 88 -0.53 -2.04 -3.73
CA PRO A 88 0.06 -2.91 -4.76
C PRO A 88 -0.95 -3.90 -5.38
N ALA A 89 -2.19 -3.88 -4.91
CA ALA A 89 -3.32 -4.62 -5.47
C ALA A 89 -4.56 -3.71 -5.48
N ALA A 90 -4.42 -2.56 -6.17
CA ALA A 90 -5.31 -1.41 -6.06
C ALA A 90 -6.78 -1.72 -6.36
N GLY A 91 -7.05 -2.71 -7.19
CA GLY A 91 -8.39 -3.06 -7.63
C GLY A 91 -9.11 -1.84 -8.17
N SER A 92 -10.30 -1.57 -7.63
CA SER A 92 -11.09 -0.39 -7.99
C SER A 92 -10.68 0.90 -7.25
N GLY A 93 -9.57 0.92 -6.52
CA GLY A 93 -8.97 2.14 -5.95
C GLY A 93 -9.63 2.63 -4.66
N HIS A 94 -10.27 1.75 -3.89
CA HIS A 94 -10.95 2.17 -2.64
C HIS A 94 -9.97 2.66 -1.57
N PHE A 95 -8.83 2.00 -1.38
CA PHE A 95 -7.81 2.47 -0.45
C PHE A 95 -7.12 3.73 -0.94
N VAL A 96 -6.87 3.83 -2.25
CA VAL A 96 -6.32 5.04 -2.88
C VAL A 96 -7.22 6.26 -2.60
N VAL A 97 -8.53 6.14 -2.82
CA VAL A 97 -9.50 7.22 -2.54
C VAL A 97 -9.63 7.48 -1.03
N ALA A 98 -9.60 6.44 -0.18
CA ALA A 98 -9.60 6.63 1.27
C ALA A 98 -8.35 7.39 1.74
N ALA A 99 -7.17 7.02 1.26
CA ALA A 99 -5.91 7.72 1.55
C ALA A 99 -5.97 9.18 1.07
N LEU A 100 -6.51 9.44 -0.13
CA LEU A 100 -6.74 10.80 -0.62
C LEU A 100 -7.53 11.65 0.39
N LYS A 101 -8.69 11.15 0.85
CA LYS A 101 -9.56 11.85 1.79
C LYS A 101 -8.84 12.16 3.11
N ILE A 102 -8.12 11.19 3.65
CA ILE A 102 -7.38 11.35 4.92
C ILE A 102 -6.25 12.37 4.77
N ILE A 103 -5.43 12.27 3.72
CA ILE A 103 -4.32 13.21 3.48
C ILE A 103 -4.86 14.62 3.26
N GLU A 104 -5.94 14.75 2.47
CA GLU A 104 -6.62 16.02 2.20
C GLU A 104 -7.12 16.69 3.49
N GLU A 105 -7.68 15.92 4.43
CA GLU A 105 -8.10 16.42 5.75
C GLU A 105 -6.95 17.13 6.48
N TYR A 106 -5.72 16.58 6.45
CA TYR A 106 -4.56 17.22 7.07
C TYR A 106 -4.14 18.49 6.35
N TYR A 107 -4.12 18.51 5.02
CA TYR A 107 -3.87 19.74 4.26
C TYR A 107 -4.91 20.82 4.59
N PHE A 108 -6.19 20.48 4.75
CA PHE A 108 -7.20 21.46 5.16
C PHE A 108 -6.99 21.97 6.58
N LYS A 109 -6.66 21.09 7.54
CA LYS A 109 -6.31 21.53 8.91
C LYS A 109 -5.11 22.48 8.90
N LEU A 110 -4.06 22.17 8.14
CA LEU A 110 -2.86 23.01 8.03
C LEU A 110 -3.14 24.35 7.32
N ARG A 111 -3.98 24.36 6.27
CA ARG A 111 -4.47 25.59 5.63
C ARG A 111 -5.22 26.49 6.62
N ASN A 112 -6.13 25.90 7.39
CA ASN A 112 -6.94 26.61 8.38
C ASN A 112 -6.07 27.24 9.47
N LEU A 113 -4.95 26.61 9.81
CA LEU A 113 -3.93 27.12 10.73
C LEU A 113 -2.96 28.12 10.10
N GLY A 114 -3.16 28.51 8.84
CA GLY A 114 -2.31 29.48 8.14
C GLY A 114 -0.92 28.97 7.76
N ILE A 115 -0.70 27.65 7.76
CA ILE A 115 0.60 27.03 7.43
C ILE A 115 0.88 27.08 5.92
N HIS A 116 -0.18 27.01 5.10
CA HIS A 116 -0.12 27.21 3.66
C HIS A 116 -1.43 27.78 3.13
N ASN A 117 -1.44 28.22 1.87
CA ASN A 117 -2.58 28.88 1.22
C ASN A 117 -3.09 28.15 -0.04
N TRP A 118 -2.75 26.88 -0.22
CA TRP A 118 -3.17 26.10 -1.39
C TRP A 118 -4.70 26.00 -1.50
N SER A 119 -5.22 26.18 -2.71
CA SER A 119 -6.64 25.94 -3.01
C SER A 119 -6.98 24.46 -2.84
N SER A 120 -8.27 24.15 -2.64
CA SER A 120 -8.72 22.76 -2.53
C SER A 120 -8.35 21.94 -3.77
N TYR A 121 -8.48 22.53 -4.96
CA TYR A 121 -8.02 21.91 -6.21
C TYR A 121 -6.53 21.56 -6.16
N LYS A 122 -5.67 22.52 -5.78
CA LYS A 122 -4.22 22.31 -5.73
C LYS A 122 -3.83 21.23 -4.71
N ILE A 123 -4.50 21.16 -3.58
CA ILE A 123 -4.29 20.11 -2.56
C ILE A 123 -4.56 18.75 -3.19
N ARG A 124 -5.76 18.57 -3.77
CA ARG A 124 -6.19 17.30 -4.37
C ARG A 124 -5.32 16.89 -5.56
N GLU A 125 -5.05 17.82 -6.47
CA GLU A 125 -4.14 17.64 -7.61
C GLU A 125 -2.74 17.18 -7.15
N TYR A 126 -2.18 17.84 -6.13
CA TYR A 126 -0.85 17.51 -5.61
C TYR A 126 -0.81 16.09 -5.02
N ILE A 127 -1.80 15.73 -4.18
CA ILE A 127 -1.87 14.41 -3.55
C ILE A 127 -1.98 13.31 -4.61
N ILE A 128 -2.89 13.47 -5.58
CA ILE A 128 -3.08 12.49 -6.66
C ILE A 128 -1.82 12.30 -7.50
N SER A 129 -1.07 13.39 -7.76
CA SER A 129 0.09 13.36 -8.65
C SER A 129 1.39 12.94 -7.98
N ASN A 130 1.53 13.13 -6.66
CA ASN A 130 2.82 12.98 -5.97
C ASN A 130 2.79 12.01 -4.79
N SER A 131 1.62 11.73 -4.22
CA SER A 131 1.53 10.99 -2.96
C SER A 131 0.85 9.64 -3.07
N LEU A 132 0.05 9.39 -4.09
CA LEU A 132 -0.73 8.17 -4.22
C LEU A 132 -0.27 7.35 -5.42
N PHE A 133 -0.08 6.05 -5.18
CA PHE A 133 0.42 5.08 -6.13
C PHE A 133 -0.44 3.81 -6.08
N GLY A 134 -0.62 3.17 -7.23
CA GLY A 134 -1.40 1.93 -7.32
C GLY A 134 -0.85 1.01 -8.40
N VAL A 135 -0.80 -0.28 -8.09
CA VAL A 135 -0.49 -1.33 -9.06
C VAL A 135 -1.61 -2.36 -9.04
N ASP A 136 -1.99 -2.86 -10.20
CA ASP A 136 -2.92 -3.98 -10.32
C ASP A 136 -2.57 -4.80 -11.56
N ILE A 137 -2.83 -6.10 -11.51
CA ILE A 137 -2.56 -6.98 -12.65
C ILE A 137 -3.57 -6.75 -13.79
N GLU A 138 -4.78 -6.28 -13.48
CA GLU A 138 -5.84 -6.03 -14.44
C GLU A 138 -5.89 -4.55 -14.88
N ASN A 139 -5.96 -4.32 -16.19
CA ASN A 139 -5.98 -2.98 -16.74
C ASN A 139 -7.27 -2.24 -16.38
N GLU A 140 -8.40 -2.94 -16.39
CA GLU A 140 -9.72 -2.42 -16.04
C GLU A 140 -9.75 -1.85 -14.61
N ALA A 141 -9.08 -2.52 -13.66
CA ALA A 141 -8.95 -2.08 -12.28
C ALA A 141 -8.21 -0.73 -12.19
N ILE A 142 -7.07 -0.61 -12.87
CA ILE A 142 -6.30 0.63 -12.96
C ILE A 142 -7.09 1.76 -13.62
N GLU A 143 -7.81 1.48 -14.71
CA GLU A 143 -8.63 2.50 -15.39
C GLU A 143 -9.80 2.97 -14.52
N ILE A 144 -10.47 2.07 -13.80
CA ILE A 144 -11.51 2.43 -12.82
C ILE A 144 -10.93 3.31 -11.70
N THR A 145 -9.74 2.96 -11.20
CA THR A 145 -9.04 3.74 -10.17
C THR A 145 -8.73 5.16 -10.67
N LYS A 146 -8.16 5.29 -11.88
CA LYS A 146 -7.89 6.58 -12.50
C LYS A 146 -9.16 7.42 -12.67
N GLN A 147 -10.24 6.81 -13.16
CA GLN A 147 -11.53 7.50 -13.33
C GLN A 147 -12.09 8.02 -12.01
N ARG A 148 -12.00 7.25 -10.91
CA ARG A 148 -12.43 7.69 -9.59
C ARG A 148 -11.65 8.90 -9.08
N LEU A 149 -10.34 8.94 -9.32
CA LEU A 149 -9.50 10.08 -8.96
C LEU A 149 -9.80 11.31 -9.81
N ILE A 150 -10.06 11.11 -11.11
CA ILE A 150 -10.50 12.16 -12.02
C ILE A 150 -11.83 12.75 -11.55
N LEU A 151 -12.82 11.91 -11.21
CA LEU A 151 -14.10 12.33 -10.67
C LEU A 151 -13.92 13.11 -9.37
N ALA A 152 -13.13 12.57 -8.43
CA ALA A 152 -12.80 13.26 -7.20
C ALA A 152 -12.18 14.64 -7.47
N LEU A 153 -11.28 14.80 -8.44
CA LEU A 153 -10.74 16.12 -8.79
C LEU A 153 -11.79 17.03 -9.45
N SER A 154 -12.64 16.47 -10.30
CA SER A 154 -13.65 17.19 -11.09
C SER A 154 -14.75 17.78 -10.22
N ASP A 155 -15.06 17.16 -9.08
CA ASP A 155 -16.01 17.67 -8.08
C ASP A 155 -15.63 19.06 -7.53
N LEU A 156 -14.39 19.53 -7.73
CA LEU A 156 -13.92 20.85 -7.32
C LEU A 156 -13.93 21.90 -8.45
N ILE A 157 -14.28 21.50 -9.68
CA ILE A 157 -14.29 22.39 -10.85
C ILE A 157 -15.70 22.96 -11.00
N GLU A 158 -15.87 24.24 -10.66
CA GLU A 158 -17.18 24.91 -10.77
C GLU A 158 -17.52 25.29 -12.22
N ASN A 159 -16.52 25.62 -13.04
CA ASN A 159 -16.72 26.03 -14.44
C ASN A 159 -16.05 25.05 -15.41
N LYS A 160 -16.80 24.56 -16.40
CA LYS A 160 -16.28 23.69 -17.48
C LYS A 160 -15.12 24.32 -18.29
N ASN A 161 -15.00 25.65 -18.28
CA ASN A 161 -13.91 26.36 -18.95
C ASN A 161 -12.59 26.36 -18.13
N ASP A 162 -12.64 26.00 -16.85
CA ASP A 162 -11.49 25.83 -15.97
C ASP A 162 -10.96 24.38 -15.98
N LEU A 163 -11.33 23.58 -17.00
CA LEU A 163 -10.69 22.30 -17.28
C LEU A 163 -9.22 22.53 -17.61
N LYS A 164 -8.41 22.71 -16.56
CA LYS A 164 -6.96 22.55 -16.63
C LYS A 164 -6.68 21.15 -17.15
N ALA A 165 -5.57 21.01 -17.87
CA ALA A 165 -5.07 19.69 -18.25
C ALA A 165 -5.08 18.81 -17.00
N PHE A 166 -5.76 17.67 -17.07
CA PHE A 166 -5.79 16.73 -15.96
C PHE A 166 -4.35 16.41 -15.56
N PRO A 167 -4.06 16.30 -14.25
CA PRO A 167 -2.73 15.93 -13.81
C PRO A 167 -2.28 14.64 -14.51
N ASN A 168 -0.98 14.43 -14.59
CA ASN A 168 -0.44 13.18 -15.12
C ASN A 168 -0.68 12.04 -14.12
N ILE A 169 -1.94 11.61 -14.00
CA ILE A 169 -2.36 10.50 -13.14
C ILE A 169 -1.74 9.20 -13.66
N GLY A 170 -1.50 9.10 -14.98
CA GLY A 170 -1.05 7.86 -15.62
C GLY A 170 0.27 7.29 -15.09
N SER A 171 1.20 8.11 -14.58
CA SER A 171 2.51 7.62 -14.14
C SER A 171 2.47 6.85 -12.82
N ASN A 172 1.47 7.08 -11.97
CA ASN A 172 1.45 6.51 -10.61
C ASN A 172 0.55 5.26 -10.51
N TYR A 173 -0.27 4.99 -11.53
CA TYR A 173 -1.19 3.88 -11.57
C TYR A 173 -0.85 2.96 -12.75
N LYS A 174 -0.23 1.83 -12.44
CA LYS A 174 0.45 0.96 -13.41
C LYS A 174 -0.14 -0.44 -13.43
N VAL A 175 -0.12 -1.05 -14.61
CA VAL A 175 -0.59 -2.44 -14.80
C VAL A 175 0.59 -3.39 -14.68
N GLY A 176 0.48 -4.40 -13.82
CA GLY A 176 1.47 -5.45 -13.69
C GLY A 176 1.30 -6.30 -12.44
N ASN A 177 2.03 -7.40 -12.38
CA ASN A 177 2.03 -8.31 -11.26
C ASN A 177 3.05 -7.87 -10.20
N ALA A 178 2.54 -7.17 -9.17
CA ALA A 178 3.32 -6.59 -8.09
C ALA A 178 4.27 -7.57 -7.36
N ILE A 179 3.95 -8.87 -7.34
CA ILE A 179 4.71 -9.90 -6.62
C ILE A 179 5.77 -10.61 -7.47
N ILE A 180 5.96 -10.25 -8.73
CA ILE A 180 7.08 -10.76 -9.55
C ILE A 180 7.78 -9.64 -10.31
N GLY A 181 9.00 -9.92 -10.76
CA GLY A 181 9.92 -8.91 -11.26
C GLY A 181 10.84 -8.38 -10.16
N PHE A 182 11.85 -7.64 -10.62
CA PHE A 182 12.87 -7.00 -9.80
C PHE A 182 12.34 -5.85 -8.95
N ILE A 183 12.82 -5.76 -7.71
CA ILE A 183 12.61 -4.56 -6.91
C ILE A 183 13.70 -3.55 -7.20
N ARG A 184 14.97 -3.98 -7.14
CA ARG A 184 16.15 -3.13 -7.30
C ARG A 184 16.94 -3.53 -8.53
N GLN A 185 17.60 -2.55 -9.16
CA GLN A 185 18.49 -2.82 -10.29
C GLN A 185 19.65 -3.76 -9.92
N SER A 186 20.11 -3.70 -8.67
CA SER A 186 21.20 -4.54 -8.14
C SER A 186 20.86 -6.03 -8.09
N GLU A 187 19.59 -6.41 -8.22
CA GLU A 187 19.18 -7.81 -8.29
C GLU A 187 19.56 -8.46 -9.64
N ILE A 188 19.72 -7.65 -10.69
CA ILE A 188 19.97 -8.14 -12.05
C ILE A 188 21.41 -8.66 -12.15
N LEU A 189 21.56 -9.98 -12.24
CA LEU A 189 22.87 -10.63 -12.37
C LEU A 189 23.58 -10.31 -13.70
N ASN A 190 22.84 -10.11 -14.80
CA ASN A 190 23.39 -9.82 -16.12
C ASN A 190 22.74 -8.58 -16.76
N PRO A 191 23.21 -7.36 -16.41
CA PRO A 191 22.57 -6.11 -16.83
C PRO A 191 22.77 -5.76 -18.30
N TYR A 192 23.52 -6.56 -19.07
CA TYR A 192 23.80 -6.30 -20.49
C TYR A 192 22.69 -6.76 -21.44
N ASN A 193 21.69 -7.51 -20.95
CA ASN A 193 20.47 -7.77 -21.71
C ASN A 193 19.63 -6.47 -21.77
N ALA A 194 19.24 -6.05 -22.98
CA ALA A 194 18.47 -4.82 -23.17
C ALA A 194 17.01 -4.93 -22.68
N ASP A 195 16.47 -6.14 -22.53
CA ASP A 195 15.10 -6.40 -22.07
C ASP A 195 15.08 -6.96 -20.64
N LEU A 196 14.37 -6.29 -19.73
CA LEU A 196 14.26 -6.69 -18.33
C LEU A 196 13.50 -8.00 -18.13
N ASN A 197 12.54 -8.32 -19.00
CA ASN A 197 11.83 -9.61 -18.95
C ASN A 197 12.74 -10.76 -19.34
N ASP A 198 13.69 -10.52 -20.26
CA ASP A 198 14.72 -11.51 -20.58
C ASP A 198 15.68 -11.71 -19.41
N CYS A 199 16.08 -10.65 -18.71
CA CYS A 199 16.84 -10.77 -17.46
C CYS A 199 16.08 -11.59 -16.42
N PHE A 200 14.80 -11.30 -16.21
CA PHE A 200 13.97 -11.99 -15.24
C PHE A 200 13.76 -13.46 -15.62
N TYR A 201 13.59 -13.76 -16.91
CA TYR A 201 13.52 -15.13 -17.41
C TYR A 201 14.75 -15.94 -17.06
N GLU A 202 15.96 -15.41 -17.28
CA GLU A 202 17.19 -16.14 -16.98
C GLU A 202 17.32 -16.49 -15.49
N GLU A 203 16.82 -15.65 -14.57
CA GLU A 203 16.81 -15.98 -13.14
C GLU A 203 15.89 -17.13 -12.79
N ILE A 204 14.69 -17.13 -13.36
CA ILE A 204 13.69 -18.16 -13.06
C ILE A 204 13.80 -19.37 -13.98
N LYS A 205 14.68 -19.36 -14.99
CA LYS A 205 14.81 -20.45 -15.97
C LYS A 205 15.02 -21.81 -15.30
N SER A 206 15.75 -21.82 -14.18
CA SER A 206 15.97 -23.01 -13.36
C SER A 206 14.67 -23.63 -12.85
N VAL A 207 13.59 -22.86 -12.61
CA VAL A 207 12.32 -23.39 -12.11
C VAL A 207 11.62 -24.30 -13.13
N PHE A 208 11.76 -24.01 -14.43
CA PHE A 208 11.28 -24.90 -15.50
C PHE A 208 12.00 -26.25 -15.50
N LEU A 209 13.27 -26.25 -15.06
CA LEU A 209 14.12 -27.44 -15.00
C LEU A 209 14.05 -28.17 -13.66
N THR A 210 13.46 -27.61 -12.61
CA THR A 210 13.44 -28.23 -11.26
C THR A 210 12.02 -28.63 -10.84
N HIS A 211 11.00 -27.86 -11.21
CA HIS A 211 9.62 -28.12 -10.80
C HIS A 211 9.00 -29.32 -11.53
N LYS A 212 8.42 -30.26 -10.76
CA LYS A 212 7.92 -31.56 -11.25
C LYS A 212 6.92 -31.45 -12.39
N ASP A 213 6.04 -30.45 -12.33
CA ASP A 213 4.99 -30.26 -13.34
C ASP A 213 5.51 -29.51 -14.58
N LEU A 214 6.50 -28.63 -14.42
CA LEU A 214 7.04 -27.83 -15.52
C LEU A 214 8.05 -28.63 -16.35
N LYS A 215 8.81 -29.53 -15.72
CA LYS A 215 9.75 -30.45 -16.41
C LYS A 215 9.12 -31.27 -17.53
N LYS A 216 7.82 -31.52 -17.45
CA LYS A 216 7.06 -32.33 -18.42
C LYS A 216 6.60 -31.52 -19.62
N ILE A 217 6.71 -30.20 -19.57
CA ILE A 217 6.32 -29.31 -20.66
C ILE A 217 7.45 -29.31 -21.67
N GLU A 218 7.27 -30.04 -22.78
CA GLU A 218 8.11 -29.87 -23.97
C GLU A 218 7.74 -28.55 -24.65
N SER A 219 8.47 -27.49 -24.32
CA SER A 219 8.32 -26.17 -24.92
C SER A 219 9.66 -25.56 -25.28
N THR A 220 9.67 -24.80 -26.36
CA THR A 220 10.81 -23.99 -26.79
C THR A 220 11.08 -22.85 -25.82
N GLU A 221 12.30 -22.33 -25.79
CA GLU A 221 12.65 -21.18 -24.95
C GLU A 221 11.77 -19.95 -25.25
N LYS A 222 11.39 -19.76 -26.53
CA LYS A 222 10.50 -18.67 -26.95
C LYS A 222 9.11 -18.79 -26.30
N GLU A 223 8.57 -20.01 -26.24
CA GLU A 223 7.26 -20.26 -25.60
C GLU A 223 7.33 -20.04 -24.08
N LYS A 224 8.40 -20.51 -23.42
CA LYS A 224 8.59 -20.28 -21.97
C LYS A 224 8.66 -18.79 -21.64
N LYS A 225 9.42 -18.01 -22.43
CA LYS A 225 9.46 -16.55 -22.32
C LYS A 225 8.08 -15.92 -22.52
N GLY A 226 7.32 -16.37 -23.52
CA GLY A 226 5.94 -15.91 -23.74
C GLY A 226 5.02 -16.17 -22.55
N ILE A 227 5.10 -17.36 -21.94
CA ILE A 227 4.32 -17.69 -20.73
C ILE A 227 4.71 -16.77 -19.57
N LEU A 228 6.00 -16.48 -19.39
CA LEU A 228 6.46 -15.56 -18.35
C LEU A 228 5.94 -14.13 -18.57
N ILE A 229 6.03 -13.60 -19.79
CA ILE A 229 5.54 -12.26 -20.13
C ILE A 229 4.05 -12.13 -19.84
N ASN A 230 3.28 -13.21 -20.05
CA ASN A 230 1.84 -13.22 -19.72
C ASN A 230 1.55 -13.13 -18.22
N LEU A 231 2.53 -13.42 -17.34
CA LEU A 231 2.40 -13.15 -15.90
C LEU A 231 2.58 -11.67 -15.55
N LYS A 232 2.91 -10.81 -16.53
CA LYS A 232 3.12 -9.37 -16.41
C LYS A 232 4.14 -8.98 -15.33
N PRO A 233 5.42 -9.45 -15.38
CA PRO A 233 6.42 -9.08 -14.39
C PRO A 233 6.51 -7.57 -14.18
N PHE A 234 6.51 -7.12 -12.92
CA PHE A 234 6.55 -5.70 -12.59
C PHE A 234 7.94 -5.33 -12.03
N HIS A 235 8.69 -4.54 -12.80
CA HIS A 235 10.04 -4.14 -12.45
C HIS A 235 10.03 -2.79 -11.70
N TRP A 236 9.98 -2.84 -10.38
CA TRP A 236 9.72 -1.66 -9.53
C TRP A 236 10.74 -0.54 -9.72
N PHE A 237 12.04 -0.83 -9.82
CA PHE A 237 13.05 0.20 -10.06
C PHE A 237 12.90 0.89 -11.43
N HIS A 238 12.29 0.22 -12.40
CA HIS A 238 12.03 0.79 -13.73
C HIS A 238 10.76 1.62 -13.74
N GLU A 239 9.72 1.14 -13.07
CA GLU A 239 8.39 1.77 -13.05
C GLU A 239 8.32 2.96 -12.07
N PHE A 240 9.02 2.87 -10.94
CA PHE A 240 9.07 3.89 -9.88
C PHE A 240 10.52 4.17 -9.43
N PRO A 241 11.41 4.63 -10.34
CA PRO A 241 12.83 4.78 -10.05
C PRO A 241 13.10 5.68 -8.85
N ASP A 242 12.47 6.86 -8.80
CA ASP A 242 12.68 7.86 -7.75
C ASP A 242 12.29 7.36 -6.35
N ILE A 243 11.33 6.42 -6.26
CA ILE A 243 10.84 5.88 -4.99
C ILE A 243 11.79 4.78 -4.52
N ILE A 244 12.15 3.86 -5.42
CA ILE A 244 13.05 2.76 -5.11
C ILE A 244 14.46 3.28 -4.78
N GLU A 245 14.95 4.31 -5.48
CA GLU A 245 16.23 4.95 -5.16
C GLU A 245 16.24 5.59 -3.76
N LYS A 246 15.10 6.14 -3.32
CA LYS A 246 14.92 6.66 -1.96
C LYS A 246 14.71 5.57 -0.89
N GLY A 247 14.74 4.31 -1.30
CA GLY A 247 14.68 3.14 -0.42
C GLY A 247 13.31 2.49 -0.33
N GLY A 248 12.27 3.02 -0.97
CA GLY A 248 10.92 2.44 -0.98
C GLY A 248 9.82 3.43 -0.62
N PHE A 249 8.61 2.91 -0.42
CA PHE A 249 7.41 3.67 -0.08
C PHE A 249 7.31 3.96 1.42
N ASP A 250 6.77 5.12 1.79
CA ASP A 250 6.51 5.50 3.18
C ASP A 250 5.37 4.70 3.81
N ILE A 251 4.33 4.44 3.03
CA ILE A 251 3.13 3.73 3.49
C ILE A 251 2.67 2.72 2.45
N ILE A 252 2.29 1.53 2.90
CA ILE A 252 1.57 0.53 2.09
C ILE A 252 0.25 0.18 2.78
N ILE A 253 -0.87 0.28 2.07
CA ILE A 253 -2.19 -0.10 2.58
C ILE A 253 -2.87 -1.00 1.56
N GLU A 254 -3.29 -2.20 1.98
CA GLU A 254 -3.76 -3.21 1.05
C GLU A 254 -4.85 -4.14 1.61
N ASN A 255 -5.78 -4.53 0.75
CA ASN A 255 -6.55 -5.79 0.88
C ASN A 255 -6.03 -6.78 -0.17
N PRO A 256 -4.98 -7.56 0.15
CA PRO A 256 -4.35 -8.44 -0.83
C PRO A 256 -5.32 -9.50 -1.37
N PRO A 257 -5.12 -10.01 -2.59
CA PRO A 257 -5.92 -11.10 -3.12
C PRO A 257 -5.67 -12.42 -2.36
N TYR A 258 -6.72 -13.19 -2.08
CA TYR A 258 -6.64 -14.45 -1.32
C TYR A 258 -6.69 -15.67 -2.24
N ILE A 259 -5.73 -15.79 -3.14
CA ILE A 259 -5.66 -16.89 -4.12
C ILE A 259 -4.95 -18.09 -3.48
N SER A 260 -5.65 -19.21 -3.44
CA SER A 260 -5.12 -20.45 -2.85
C SER A 260 -4.23 -21.22 -3.82
N ASN A 261 -3.40 -22.13 -3.29
CA ASN A 261 -2.61 -23.08 -4.08
C ASN A 261 -3.41 -23.81 -5.18
N LYS A 262 -4.70 -24.08 -5.01
CA LYS A 262 -5.49 -24.80 -6.04
C LYS A 262 -5.77 -23.96 -7.29
N GLN A 263 -5.73 -22.63 -7.17
CA GLN A 263 -6.09 -21.70 -8.24
C GLN A 263 -4.88 -21.23 -9.06
N LEU A 264 -3.68 -21.36 -8.52
CA LEU A 264 -2.45 -20.91 -9.17
C LEU A 264 -1.96 -21.91 -10.21
N SER A 265 -1.35 -21.40 -11.28
CA SER A 265 -0.67 -22.22 -12.27
C SER A 265 0.59 -22.88 -11.70
N PRO A 266 1.08 -23.98 -12.30
CA PRO A 266 2.35 -24.58 -11.89
C PRO A 266 3.55 -23.62 -11.96
N LEU A 267 3.56 -22.69 -12.93
CA LEU A 267 4.64 -21.71 -13.08
C LEU A 267 4.63 -20.69 -11.94
N GLU A 268 3.46 -20.12 -11.62
CA GLU A 268 3.32 -19.19 -10.50
C GLU A 268 3.79 -19.83 -9.18
N LYS A 269 3.35 -21.06 -8.90
CA LYS A 269 3.79 -21.79 -7.69
C LYS A 269 5.29 -21.92 -7.63
N ALA A 270 5.91 -22.33 -8.74
CA ALA A 270 7.34 -22.52 -8.82
C ALA A 270 8.11 -21.21 -8.60
N ILE A 271 7.67 -20.11 -9.24
CA ILE A 271 8.27 -18.79 -9.06
C ILE A 271 8.11 -18.32 -7.60
N TYR A 272 6.90 -18.42 -7.05
CA TYR A 272 6.62 -17.93 -5.70
C TYR A 272 7.41 -18.70 -4.64
N GLN A 273 7.45 -20.04 -4.72
CA GLN A 273 8.22 -20.87 -3.79
C GLN A 273 9.73 -20.71 -3.92
N ASN A 274 10.21 -20.31 -5.10
CA ASN A 274 11.62 -20.03 -5.33
C ASN A 274 12.03 -18.66 -4.78
N ARG A 275 11.17 -17.65 -4.87
CA ARG A 275 11.49 -16.25 -4.53
C ARG A 275 11.17 -15.87 -3.08
N TYR A 276 10.28 -16.59 -2.42
CA TYR A 276 9.72 -16.18 -1.13
C TYR A 276 9.76 -17.30 -0.10
N GLU A 277 9.85 -16.93 1.17
CA GLU A 277 9.85 -17.88 2.29
C GLU A 277 8.43 -18.31 2.67
N THR A 278 7.48 -17.38 2.65
CA THR A 278 6.11 -17.63 3.10
C THR A 278 5.36 -18.72 2.32
N PRO A 279 5.43 -18.83 0.97
CA PRO A 279 4.72 -19.86 0.22
C PRO A 279 5.36 -21.26 0.28
N LYS A 280 6.51 -21.44 0.96
CA LYS A 280 7.07 -22.77 1.28
C LYS A 280 6.23 -23.50 2.34
N GLY A 281 5.44 -22.75 3.11
CA GLY A 281 4.42 -23.25 4.04
C GLY A 281 3.07 -23.36 3.36
N LEU A 282 2.04 -22.72 3.93
CA LEU A 282 0.75 -22.61 3.27
C LEU A 282 0.78 -21.55 2.18
N LEU A 283 0.78 -22.01 0.93
CA LEU A 283 0.77 -21.14 -0.23
C LEU A 283 -0.59 -20.45 -0.40
N ASN A 284 -0.59 -19.15 -0.12
CA ASN A 284 -1.67 -18.20 -0.39
C ASN A 284 -1.04 -16.85 -0.79
N THR A 285 -1.59 -16.19 -1.82
CA THR A 285 -1.02 -14.96 -2.36
C THR A 285 -0.94 -13.83 -1.34
N PHE A 286 -1.85 -13.72 -0.35
CA PHE A 286 -1.75 -12.63 0.63
C PHE A 286 -0.45 -12.67 1.44
N GLY A 287 0.09 -13.87 1.73
CA GLY A 287 1.37 -13.99 2.43
C GLY A 287 2.53 -13.46 1.60
N ILE A 288 2.46 -13.69 0.29
CA ILE A 288 3.43 -13.22 -0.70
C ILE A 288 3.36 -11.70 -0.87
N PHE A 289 2.15 -11.13 -0.90
CA PHE A 289 1.94 -9.67 -0.95
C PHE A 289 2.50 -8.98 0.30
N ILE A 290 2.32 -9.57 1.49
CA ILE A 290 2.93 -9.06 2.73
C ILE A 290 4.46 -9.05 2.62
N GLU A 291 5.07 -10.19 2.26
CA GLU A 291 6.53 -10.32 2.13
C GLU A 291 7.08 -9.32 1.10
N ARG A 292 6.45 -9.24 -0.08
CA ARG A 292 6.83 -8.26 -1.12
C ARG A 292 6.67 -6.81 -0.64
N SER A 293 5.61 -6.50 0.07
CA SER A 293 5.36 -5.14 0.56
C SER A 293 6.43 -4.71 1.57
N ILE A 294 6.92 -5.62 2.41
CA ILE A 294 8.04 -5.34 3.32
C ILE A 294 9.31 -5.00 2.53
N GLU A 295 9.59 -5.71 1.43
CA GLU A 295 10.75 -5.45 0.56
C GLU A 295 10.66 -4.09 -0.18
N LEU A 296 9.45 -3.58 -0.39
CA LEU A 296 9.16 -2.29 -1.04
C LEU A 296 9.23 -1.09 -0.07
N CYS A 297 9.52 -1.33 1.20
CA CYS A 297 9.59 -0.30 2.24
C CYS A 297 11.04 0.03 2.65
N HIS A 298 11.25 1.26 3.12
CA HIS A 298 12.45 1.65 3.85
C HIS A 298 12.23 1.48 5.36
N SER A 299 13.26 1.69 6.20
CA SER A 299 13.24 1.37 7.64
C SER A 299 12.35 2.24 8.54
N SER A 300 11.43 3.01 7.96
CA SER A 300 10.54 3.93 8.69
C SER A 300 9.15 3.96 8.05
N SER A 301 8.84 2.94 7.26
CA SER A 301 7.55 2.80 6.61
C SER A 301 6.55 2.10 7.53
N ILE A 302 5.28 2.44 7.36
CA ILE A 302 4.17 1.77 8.04
C ILE A 302 3.33 1.00 7.02
N LEU A 303 3.02 -0.25 7.31
CA LEU A 303 2.17 -1.08 6.46
C LEU A 303 0.89 -1.45 7.21
N SER A 304 -0.22 -1.53 6.48
CA SER A 304 -1.46 -2.07 7.00
C SER A 304 -2.13 -3.00 6.01
N PHE A 305 -2.49 -4.18 6.51
CA PHE A 305 -3.15 -5.21 5.71
C PHE A 305 -4.47 -5.61 6.34
N ILE A 306 -5.48 -5.83 5.51
CA ILE A 306 -6.62 -6.64 5.92
C ILE A 306 -6.48 -8.06 5.36
N VAL A 307 -6.41 -9.04 6.27
CA VAL A 307 -6.15 -10.44 5.93
C VAL A 307 -7.03 -11.39 6.71
N HIS A 308 -7.11 -12.64 6.26
CA HIS A 308 -7.85 -13.67 6.96
C HIS A 308 -7.29 -13.91 8.37
N LYS A 309 -8.18 -14.01 9.37
CA LYS A 309 -7.86 -14.24 10.80
C LYS A 309 -7.04 -15.49 11.09
N ASN A 310 -6.90 -16.39 10.11
CA ASN A 310 -6.12 -17.62 10.27
C ASN A 310 -4.63 -17.32 10.43
N ILE A 311 -4.15 -16.15 10.00
CA ILE A 311 -2.78 -15.71 10.23
C ILE A 311 -2.41 -15.67 11.73
N ILE A 312 -3.37 -15.38 12.62
CA ILE A 312 -3.13 -15.37 14.08
C ILE A 312 -3.61 -16.66 14.79
N ARG A 313 -4.36 -17.55 14.12
CA ARG A 313 -4.95 -18.75 14.74
C ARG A 313 -4.36 -20.09 14.26
N SER A 314 -3.96 -20.19 13.00
CA SER A 314 -3.63 -21.46 12.37
C SER A 314 -2.12 -21.73 12.38
N ASN A 315 -1.72 -22.96 12.69
CA ASN A 315 -0.34 -23.43 12.62
C ASN A 315 0.26 -23.36 11.20
N ASN A 316 -0.60 -23.37 10.18
CA ASN A 316 -0.19 -23.34 8.76
C ASN A 316 0.48 -22.03 8.33
N TYR A 317 0.32 -20.94 9.10
CA TYR A 317 0.93 -19.64 8.83
C TYR A 317 2.17 -19.37 9.72
N ASN A 318 2.85 -20.41 10.20
CA ASN A 318 4.05 -20.27 11.03
C ASN A 318 5.19 -19.53 10.31
N LEU A 319 5.45 -19.83 9.04
CA LEU A 319 6.49 -19.14 8.26
C LEU A 319 6.15 -17.67 8.02
N LEU A 320 4.90 -17.35 7.75
CA LEU A 320 4.44 -15.96 7.62
C LEU A 320 4.58 -15.19 8.94
N ARG A 321 4.15 -15.77 10.06
CA ARG A 321 4.36 -15.14 11.38
C ARG A 321 5.84 -14.96 11.71
N LYS A 322 6.67 -15.95 11.40
CA LYS A 322 8.12 -15.87 11.60
C LYS A 322 8.71 -14.72 10.77
N HIS A 323 8.39 -14.66 9.48
CA HIS A 323 8.84 -13.58 8.59
C HIS A 323 8.40 -12.20 9.10
N LEU A 324 7.14 -12.04 9.51
CA LEU A 324 6.64 -10.80 10.12
C LEU A 324 7.47 -10.38 11.35
N LEU A 325 7.76 -11.31 12.26
CA LEU A 325 8.51 -11.02 13.49
C LEU A 325 10.00 -10.75 13.23
N GLU A 326 10.58 -11.31 12.18
CA GLU A 326 12.01 -11.13 11.85
C GLU A 326 12.27 -9.83 11.10
N HIS A 327 11.30 -9.34 10.29
CA HIS A 327 11.51 -8.19 9.41
C HIS A 327 10.70 -6.95 9.79
N THR A 328 9.75 -7.06 10.74
CA THR A 328 8.88 -5.94 11.12
C THR A 328 8.62 -5.91 12.63
N THR A 329 8.09 -4.77 13.08
CA THR A 329 7.44 -4.61 14.38
C THR A 329 5.94 -4.67 14.19
N ILE A 330 5.26 -5.62 14.84
CA ILE A 330 3.80 -5.67 14.85
C ILE A 330 3.28 -4.62 15.83
N GLU A 331 2.72 -3.55 15.30
CA GLU A 331 2.26 -2.41 16.06
C GLU A 331 0.85 -2.62 16.63
N GLU A 332 -0.05 -3.18 15.81
CA GLU A 332 -1.44 -3.39 16.19
C GLU A 332 -2.06 -4.55 15.41
N ILE A 333 -2.90 -5.34 16.09
CA ILE A 333 -3.77 -6.35 15.49
C ILE A 333 -5.19 -6.03 15.91
N ILE A 334 -6.08 -5.86 14.93
CA ILE A 334 -7.49 -5.51 15.17
C ILE A 334 -8.34 -6.62 14.58
N ASP A 335 -9.00 -7.38 15.45
CA ASP A 335 -9.93 -8.43 15.06
C ASP A 335 -11.28 -7.82 14.72
N VAL A 336 -11.56 -7.74 13.42
CA VAL A 336 -12.79 -7.15 12.90
C VAL A 336 -13.97 -8.13 13.01
N GLY A 337 -13.72 -9.39 13.40
CA GLY A 337 -14.72 -10.43 13.53
C GLY A 337 -15.33 -10.89 12.19
N GLY A 338 -16.38 -11.70 12.27
CA GLY A 338 -17.19 -12.10 11.12
C GLY A 338 -18.33 -11.11 10.87
N GLY A 339 -18.64 -10.82 9.60
CA GLY A 339 -19.78 -9.98 9.22
C GLY A 339 -19.50 -8.47 9.13
N ALA A 340 -18.27 -8.02 9.39
CA ALA A 340 -17.86 -6.63 9.11
C ALA A 340 -17.91 -6.26 7.61
N PHE A 341 -17.91 -7.29 6.76
CA PHE A 341 -18.09 -7.21 5.31
C PHE A 341 -19.48 -7.79 5.01
N GLN A 342 -20.43 -6.96 4.61
CA GLN A 342 -21.81 -7.40 4.31
C GLN A 342 -21.90 -8.53 3.26
N SER A 343 -20.81 -8.80 2.53
CA SER A 343 -20.69 -9.82 1.49
C SER A 343 -19.63 -10.90 1.74
N VAL A 344 -18.90 -10.89 2.87
CA VAL A 344 -17.82 -11.85 3.14
C VAL A 344 -18.01 -12.51 4.51
N THR A 345 -18.16 -13.84 4.51
CA THR A 345 -18.33 -14.66 5.71
C THR A 345 -17.01 -14.91 6.45
N ALA A 346 -15.87 -14.65 5.81
CA ALA A 346 -14.56 -14.89 6.39
C ALA A 346 -14.27 -13.90 7.52
N GLU A 347 -13.82 -14.42 8.67
CA GLU A 347 -13.28 -13.59 9.74
C GLU A 347 -11.94 -12.97 9.30
N THR A 348 -11.82 -11.66 9.46
CA THR A 348 -10.62 -10.90 9.05
C THR A 348 -10.01 -10.16 10.22
N VAL A 349 -8.71 -9.89 10.09
CA VAL A 349 -7.94 -9.06 11.01
C VAL A 349 -7.27 -7.95 10.20
N ILE A 350 -7.16 -6.78 10.82
CA ILE A 350 -6.27 -5.72 10.34
C ILE A 350 -4.96 -5.87 11.10
N ILE A 351 -3.84 -5.88 10.39
CA ILE A 351 -2.50 -5.92 10.97
C ILE A 351 -1.77 -4.65 10.55
N VAL A 352 -1.31 -3.88 11.53
CA VAL A 352 -0.48 -2.69 11.33
C VAL A 352 0.96 -3.04 11.71
N LEU A 353 1.89 -2.76 10.81
CA LEU A 353 3.31 -3.07 10.95
C LEU A 353 4.16 -1.80 10.79
N ALA A 354 5.28 -1.75 11.50
CA ALA A 354 6.36 -0.82 11.22
C ALA A 354 7.60 -1.59 10.75
N THR A 355 8.29 -1.07 9.75
CA THR A 355 9.54 -1.64 9.18
C THR A 355 10.78 -1.27 9.98
N LYS A 356 10.67 -1.37 11.30
CA LYS A 356 11.75 -1.12 12.25
C LYS A 356 11.91 -2.33 13.15
N ILE A 357 13.09 -2.45 13.74
CA ILE A 357 13.36 -3.48 14.75
C ILE A 357 12.55 -3.12 16.01
N PRO A 358 11.80 -4.06 16.60
CA PRO A 358 11.06 -3.78 17.83
C PRO A 358 12.02 -3.52 19.00
N PRO A 359 11.72 -2.57 19.89
CA PRO A 359 12.47 -2.43 21.14
C PRO A 359 12.28 -3.66 22.03
N GLU A 360 13.19 -3.89 22.99
CA GLU A 360 13.15 -5.07 23.89
C GLU A 360 11.85 -5.17 24.70
N ASP A 361 11.20 -4.05 25.02
CA ASP A 361 9.96 -3.97 25.79
C ASP A 361 8.70 -3.80 24.91
N HIS A 362 8.80 -4.11 23.61
CA HIS A 362 7.71 -3.95 22.65
C HIS A 362 6.44 -4.69 23.06
N LYS A 363 5.32 -3.98 23.06
CA LYS A 363 3.99 -4.52 23.36
C LYS A 363 3.12 -4.46 22.11
N ILE A 364 2.49 -5.58 21.80
CA ILE A 364 1.54 -5.67 20.69
C ILE A 364 0.14 -5.33 21.22
N LEU A 365 -0.50 -4.32 20.65
CA LEU A 365 -1.90 -4.02 20.95
C LEU A 365 -2.80 -4.96 20.16
N ILE A 366 -3.57 -5.80 20.87
CA ILE A 366 -4.60 -6.65 20.26
C ILE A 366 -5.96 -6.09 20.65
N LYS A 367 -6.72 -5.61 19.67
CA LYS A 367 -8.11 -5.17 19.85
C LYS A 367 -9.04 -6.27 19.36
N THR A 368 -9.94 -6.72 20.22
CA THR A 368 -11.00 -7.67 19.88
C THR A 368 -12.35 -6.97 19.96
N ASN A 369 -13.22 -7.22 18.98
CA ASN A 369 -14.63 -6.85 19.05
C ASN A 369 -15.36 -7.55 20.20
#